data_AF-A0A7V8F2Y9-F1
#
_entry.id   AF-A0A7V8F2Y9-F1
#
_cell.length_a   1.000
_cell.length_b   1.000
_cell.length_c   1.000
_cell.angle_alpha   90.00
_cell.angle_beta   90.00
_cell.angle_gamma   90.00
#
_symmetry.space_group_name_H-M   'P 1'
#
loop_
_entity.id
_entity.type
_entity.pdbx_description
1 polymer ?
#
loop_
_entity_poly.entity_id
_entity_poly.type
_entity_poly.pdbx_seq_one_letter_code
_entity_poly.pdbx_strand_id
1 'polypeptide(L)' 'MPDQIVKCSRCRNQHKESERVLAPCKWLKGASTMVCPRCRGTSYYVVEPAPAA' A
#
# COMPACT_ATOMS: atom_id res chain seq x y z
N MET A 1 10.52 -12.14 -0.37
CA MET A 1 9.06 -12.02 -0.22
C MET A 1 8.52 -11.61 -1.57
N PRO A 2 7.65 -12.41 -2.23
CA PRO A 2 7.14 -12.06 -3.55
C PRO A 2 6.41 -10.72 -3.49
N ASP A 3 6.63 -9.90 -4.50
CA ASP A 3 6.10 -8.54 -4.56
C ASP A 3 4.57 -8.59 -4.80
N GLN A 4 3.81 -8.55 -3.71
CA GLN A 4 2.37 -8.71 -3.74
C GLN A 4 1.69 -7.48 -4.32
N ILE A 5 0.70 -7.71 -5.19
CA ILE A 5 -0.15 -6.64 -5.71
C ILE A 5 -1.12 -6.24 -4.60
N VAL A 6 -1.07 -4.99 -4.19
CA VAL A 6 -1.99 -4.39 -3.23
C VAL A 6 -2.85 -3.35 -3.92
N LYS A 7 -4.07 -3.18 -3.43
CA LYS A 7 -4.99 -2.17 -3.93
C LYS A 7 -5.37 -1.21 -2.82
N CYS A 8 -5.18 0.09 -3.08
CA CYS A 8 -5.50 1.13 -2.11
C CYS A 8 -7.02 1.23 -1.90
N SER A 9 -7.47 1.23 -0.65
CA SER A 9 -8.91 1.34 -0.32
C SER A 9 -9.50 2.71 -0.64
N ARG A 10 -8.68 3.77 -0.69
CA ARG A 10 -9.14 5.15 -0.98
C ARG A 10 -9.26 5.44 -2.47
N CYS A 11 -8.18 5.21 -3.22
CA CYS A 11 -8.13 5.60 -4.64
C CYS A 11 -8.24 4.41 -5.61
N ARG A 12 -8.35 3.18 -5.10
CA ARG A 12 -8.40 1.94 -5.89
C ARG A 12 -7.17 1.70 -6.77
N ASN A 13 -6.08 2.44 -6.55
CA ASN A 13 -4.81 2.24 -7.25
C ASN A 13 -4.24 0.86 -6.91
N GLN A 14 -4.15 0.00 -7.92
CA GLN A 14 -3.34 -1.22 -7.84
C GLN A 14 -1.88 -0.85 -8.00
N HIS A 15 -1.06 -1.31 -7.07
CA HIS A 15 0.38 -1.11 -7.06
C HIS A 15 1.01 -2.27 -6.29
N LYS A 16 2.31 -2.40 -6.44
CA LYS A 16 3.11 -3.35 -5.67
C LYS A 16 3.25 -2.89 -4.21
N GLU A 17 3.34 -3.82 -3.26
CA GLU A 17 3.59 -3.44 -1.87
C GLU A 17 4.92 -2.70 -1.73
N SER A 18 5.92 -3.07 -2.52
CA SER A 18 7.23 -2.39 -2.57
C SER A 18 7.17 -0.99 -3.19
N GLU A 19 6.14 -0.65 -3.97
CA GLU A 19 5.94 0.69 -4.54
C GLU A 19 5.35 1.68 -3.54
N ARG A 20 4.99 1.22 -2.34
CA ARG A 20 4.51 2.11 -1.28
C ARG A 20 5.63 3.03 -0.80
N VAL A 21 5.25 4.26 -0.47
CA VAL A 21 6.21 5.31 -0.12
C VAL A 21 6.18 5.52 1.39
N LEU A 22 7.34 5.67 2.01
CA LEU A 22 7.43 6.12 3.40
C LEU A 22 7.02 7.59 3.49
N ALA A 23 5.97 7.86 4.25
CA ALA A 23 5.54 9.21 4.58
C ALA A 23 5.59 9.41 6.10
N PRO A 24 5.91 10.63 6.58
CA PRO A 24 5.87 10.94 8.01
C PRO A 24 4.45 10.75 8.53
N CYS A 25 4.32 10.03 9.65
CA CYS A 25 3.04 9.75 10.27
C CYS A 25 2.53 11.01 10.97
N LYS A 26 1.28 11.40 10.70
CA LYS A 26 0.66 12.59 11.32
C LYS A 26 0.43 12.43 12.83
N TRP A 27 0.26 11.21 13.30
CA TRP A 27 -0.18 10.92 14.67
C TRP A 27 0.97 10.68 15.65
N LEU A 28 2.16 10.34 15.13
CA LEU A 28 3.31 10.01 15.97
C LEU A 28 4.57 10.65 15.39
N LYS A 29 5.10 11.65 16.11
CA LYS A 29 6.29 12.42 15.71
C LYS A 29 7.50 11.48 15.70
N GLY A 30 8.18 11.39 14.55
CA GLY A 30 9.33 10.49 14.35
C GLY A 30 8.97 9.11 13.79
N ALA A 31 7.69 8.79 13.62
CA ALA A 31 7.26 7.57 12.96
C ALA A 31 7.00 7.79 11.47
N SER A 32 7.36 6.79 10.67
CA SER A 32 7.06 6.73 9.24
C SER A 32 5.99 5.68 8.99
N THR A 33 5.15 5.89 7.99
CA THR A 33 4.15 4.91 7.56
C THR A 33 4.20 4.74 6.06
N MET A 34 4.03 3.50 5.62
CA MET A 34 3.95 3.14 4.20
C MET A 34 2.58 3.57 3.65
N VAL A 35 2.59 4.46 2.66
CA VAL A 35 1.39 5.01 2.04
C VAL A 35 1.32 4.69 0.55
N CYS A 36 0.10 4.72 0.02
CA CYS A 36 -0.16 4.59 -1.40
C CYS A 36 0.58 5.70 -2.18
N PRO A 37 1.30 5.38 -3.27
CA PRO A 37 2.07 6.34 -4.05
C PRO A 37 1.19 7.42 -4.70
N ARG A 38 -0.09 7.12 -4.97
CA ARG A 38 -1.00 8.03 -5.67
C ARG A 38 -1.77 8.98 -4.75
N CYS A 39 -2.37 8.47 -3.67
CA CYS A 39 -3.25 9.26 -2.80
C CYS A 39 -2.75 9.41 -1.36
N ARG A 40 -1.59 8.84 -1.03
CA ARG A 40 -1.01 8.79 0.32
C ARG A 40 -1.94 8.16 1.38
N GLY A 41 -2.88 7.32 0.94
CA GLY A 41 -3.70 6.51 1.84
C GLY A 41 -2.89 5.42 2.53
N THR A 42 -3.16 5.18 3.81
CA THR A 42 -2.51 4.12 4.60
C THR A 42 -3.18 2.76 4.42
N SER A 43 -4.50 2.75 4.20
CA SER A 43 -5.31 1.54 4.05
C SER A 43 -5.26 0.93 2.64
N TYR A 44 -5.20 -0.40 2.61
CA TYR A 44 -5.10 -1.22 1.40
C TYR A 44 -5.60 -2.63 1.68
N TYR A 45 -5.85 -3.38 0.62
CA TYR A 45 -6.14 -4.80 0.66
C TYR A 45 -5.22 -5.53 -0.34
N VAL A 46 -4.83 -6.74 0.02
CA VAL A 46 -4.04 -7.62 -0.85
C VAL A 46 -4.94 -8.10 -1.96
N VAL A 47 -4.45 -8.04 -3.19
CA VAL A 47 -5.09 -8.67 -4.34
C VAL A 47 -4.34 -9.98 -4.53
N GLU A 48 -4.87 -11.06 -3.96
CA GLU A 48 -4.32 -12.38 -4.21
C GLU A 48 -4.37 -12.65 -5.73
N PRO A 49 -3.28 -13.10 -6.36
CA PRO A 49 -3.38 -13.64 -7.70
C PRO A 49 -4.35 -14.83 -7.60
N ALA A 50 -5.40 -14.83 -8.44
CA ALA A 50 -6.34 -15.94 -8.48
C ALA A 50 -5.53 -17.25 -8.57
N PRO A 51 -5.80 -18.25 -7.71
CA PRO A 51 -5.09 -19.51 -7.79
C PRO A 51 -5.28 -20.05 -9.21
N ALA A 52 -4.16 -20.33 -9.88
CA ALA A 52 -4.17 -20.98 -11.18
C ALA A 52 -4.86 -22.34 -11.00
N ALA A 53 -6.08 -22.46 -11.53
CA ALA A 53 -6.84 -23.70 -11.61
C ALA A 53 -6.40 -24.51 -12.83
#